data_AF-A0A3D4FUU9-F1
#
_entry.id   AF-A0A3D4FUU9-F1
#
_cell.length_a   1.000
_cell.length_b   1.000
_cell.length_c   1.000
_cell.angle_alpha   90.00
_cell.angle_beta   90.00
_cell.angle_gamma   90.00
#
_symmetry.space_group_name_H-M   'P 1'
#
loop_
_entity.id
_entity.type
_entity.pdbx_description
1 polymer ?
#
loop_
_entity_poly.entity_id
_entity_poly.type
_entity_poly.pdbx_seq_one_letter_code
_entity_poly.pdbx_strand_id
1 'polypeptide(L)'
;MYIAGWSEEKLTRISRGQTPVQKDVIDLGFRPDNLRMSPDGSVILAAGHTDKDGRSITDPREPLRETSNVSTIDPDTLEIRRIFEHSAMDGFVASTTATQIGNELWLGSYRGDRIAYLPMPE
;
A
#
# COMPACT_ATOMS: atom_id res chain seq x y z
N MET A 1 1.78 13.26 -10.31
CA MET A 1 2.73 12.74 -9.29
C MET A 1 1.90 12.19 -8.15
N TYR A 2 2.29 11.06 -7.57
CA TYR A 2 1.53 10.39 -6.51
C TYR A 2 2.37 10.31 -5.24
N ILE A 3 1.77 10.60 -4.10
CA ILE A 3 2.44 10.63 -2.79
C ILE A 3 1.62 9.80 -1.81
N ALA A 4 2.28 8.88 -1.11
CA ALA A 4 1.71 8.17 0.03
C ALA A 4 1.75 9.06 1.28
N GLY A 5 0.58 9.30 1.87
CA GLY A 5 0.41 9.96 3.16
C GLY A 5 0.29 8.91 4.26
N TRP A 6 1.41 8.36 4.72
CA TRP A 6 1.44 7.25 5.69
C TRP A 6 0.63 7.54 6.96
N SER A 7 0.82 8.71 7.57
CA SER A 7 0.15 9.02 8.84
C SER A 7 -1.34 9.32 8.70
N GLU A 8 -1.77 9.69 7.51
CA GLU A 8 -3.13 10.14 7.22
C GLU A 8 -3.96 9.06 6.50
N GLU A 9 -3.34 7.91 6.18
CA GLU A 9 -3.95 6.80 5.44
C GLU A 9 -4.44 7.20 4.04
N LYS A 10 -3.68 8.06 3.34
CA LYS A 10 -4.12 8.69 2.09
C LYS A 10 -3.16 8.52 0.94
N LEU A 11 -3.69 8.65 -0.28
CA LEU A 11 -2.90 8.97 -1.47
C LEU A 11 -3.22 10.40 -1.92
N THR A 12 -2.18 11.16 -2.27
CA THR A 12 -2.32 12.48 -2.89
C THR A 12 -1.82 12.46 -4.34
N ARG A 13 -2.67 12.87 -5.29
CA ARG A 13 -2.28 13.15 -6.67
C ARG A 13 -2.01 14.65 -6.81
N ILE A 14 -0.86 14.99 -7.39
CA ILE A 14 -0.44 16.37 -7.67
C ILE A 14 -0.18 16.52 -9.18
N SER A 15 -0.78 17.55 -9.80
CA SER A 15 -0.50 17.92 -11.18
C SER A 15 0.97 18.30 -11.39
N ARG A 16 1.55 17.95 -12.54
CA ARG A 16 2.90 18.40 -12.91
C ARG A 16 2.82 19.49 -13.97
N GLY A 17 3.66 20.53 -13.86
CA GLY A 17 3.79 21.56 -14.89
C GLY A 17 2.58 22.47 -15.08
N GLN A 18 1.67 22.50 -14.11
CA GLN A 18 0.47 23.35 -14.13
C GLN A 18 0.53 24.38 -12.99
N THR A 19 0.02 25.57 -13.27
CA THR A 19 -0.17 26.66 -12.30
C THR A 19 -1.60 27.20 -12.46
N PRO A 20 -2.45 27.16 -11.41
CA PRO A 20 -2.16 26.60 -10.09
C PRO A 20 -1.99 25.09 -10.10
N VAL A 21 -1.27 24.56 -9.10
CA VAL A 21 -1.16 23.12 -8.88
C VAL A 21 -2.53 22.56 -8.51
N GLN A 22 -2.97 21.52 -9.21
CA GLN A 22 -4.15 20.74 -8.86
C GLN A 22 -3.76 19.61 -7.91
N LYS A 23 -4.61 19.36 -6.92
CA LYS A 23 -4.41 18.37 -5.86
C LYS A 23 -5.70 17.59 -5.65
N ASP A 24 -5.60 16.27 -5.74
CA ASP A 24 -6.65 15.34 -5.34
C ASP A 24 -6.15 14.45 -4.20
N VAL A 25 -7.04 14.07 -3.29
CA VAL A 25 -6.70 13.26 -2.11
C VAL A 25 -7.78 12.22 -1.90
N ILE A 26 -7.36 10.97 -1.70
CA ILE A 26 -8.26 9.83 -1.43
C ILE A 26 -7.79 9.08 -0.18
N ASP A 27 -8.75 8.59 0.60
CA ASP A 27 -8.51 7.74 1.76
C ASP A 27 -8.35 6.27 1.34
N LEU A 28 -7.31 5.61 1.83
CA LEU A 28 -7.01 4.20 1.52
C LEU A 28 -7.49 3.23 2.60
N GLY A 29 -7.70 3.70 3.83
CA GLY A 29 -8.09 2.89 4.99
C GLY A 29 -6.99 1.97 5.51
N PHE A 30 -5.74 2.27 5.18
CA PHE A 30 -4.51 1.72 5.77
C PHE A 30 -3.38 2.73 5.57
N ARG A 31 -2.26 2.57 6.25
CA ARG A 31 -1.10 3.48 6.14
C ARG A 31 -0.27 3.09 4.93
N PRO A 32 -0.36 3.78 3.78
CA PRO A 32 0.47 3.45 2.63
C PRO A 32 1.92 3.82 2.92
N ASP A 33 2.84 2.96 2.49
CA ASP A 33 4.27 3.23 2.56
C ASP A 33 4.77 3.52 1.14
N ASN A 34 4.92 2.50 0.29
CA ASN A 34 5.37 2.66 -1.09
C ASN A 34 4.24 2.53 -2.09
N LEU A 35 4.33 3.37 -3.14
CA LEU A 35 3.50 3.32 -4.33
C LEU A 35 4.33 2.79 -5.51
N ARG A 36 3.75 1.90 -6.32
CA ARG A 36 4.36 1.39 -7.54
C ARG A 36 3.35 1.41 -8.67
N MET A 37 3.73 1.93 -9.82
CA MET A 37 2.90 1.80 -11.02
C MET A 37 3.03 0.38 -11.59
N SER A 38 1.94 -0.19 -12.11
CA SER A 38 2.01 -1.43 -12.87
C SER A 38 2.88 -1.24 -14.13
N PRO A 39 3.47 -2.31 -14.69
CA PRO A 39 4.35 -2.20 -15.86
C PRO A 39 3.69 -1.54 -17.08
N ASP A 40 2.38 -1.71 -17.25
CA ASP A 40 1.58 -1.13 -18.32
C ASP A 40 1.01 0.27 -17.98
N GLY A 41 1.20 0.75 -16.74
CA GLY A 41 0.69 2.03 -16.28
C GLY A 41 -0.81 2.07 -15.94
N SER A 42 -1.52 0.94 -16.04
CA SER A 42 -2.98 0.88 -15.85
C SER A 42 -3.41 1.13 -14.41
N VAL A 43 -2.59 0.77 -13.43
CA VAL A 43 -2.91 0.94 -12.00
C VAL A 43 -1.70 1.35 -11.18
N ILE A 44 -1.96 1.97 -10.04
CA ILE A 44 -1.00 2.18 -8.96
C ILE A 44 -1.26 1.13 -7.88
N LEU A 45 -0.24 0.37 -7.52
CA LEU A 45 -0.18 -0.49 -6.35
C LEU A 45 0.23 0.35 -5.15
N ALA A 46 -0.67 0.51 -4.19
CA ALA A 46 -0.40 1.09 -2.89
C ALA A 46 -0.29 -0.03 -1.86
N ALA A 47 0.88 -0.18 -1.24
CA ALA A 47 1.12 -1.18 -0.20
C ALA A 47 1.38 -0.53 1.15
N GLY A 48 0.96 -1.20 2.20
CA GLY A 48 1.10 -0.66 3.54
C GLY A 48 0.51 -1.56 4.60
N HIS A 49 0.38 -1.02 5.81
CA HIS A 49 -0.10 -1.76 6.95
C HIS A 49 -1.14 -0.97 7.74
N THR A 50 -2.00 -1.67 8.45
CA THR A 50 -2.93 -1.05 9.40
C THR A 50 -2.30 -1.03 10.78
N ASP A 51 -2.43 0.10 11.47
CA ASP A 51 -2.17 0.17 12.90
C ASP A 51 -3.50 0.44 13.61
N LYS A 52 -4.28 -0.63 13.86
CA LYS A 52 -5.67 -0.52 14.35
C LYS A 52 -5.79 0.30 15.64
N ASP A 53 -4.74 0.34 16.47
CA ASP A 53 -4.75 0.97 17.79
C ASP A 53 -3.64 2.03 17.98
N GLY A 54 -2.86 2.37 16.95
CA GLY A 54 -1.67 3.24 17.11
C GLY A 54 -0.50 2.59 17.89
N ARG A 55 -0.60 1.28 18.17
CA ARG A 55 0.29 0.50 19.03
C ARG A 55 1.28 -0.36 18.26
N SER A 56 1.12 -0.48 16.94
CA SER A 56 2.03 -1.23 16.07
C SER A 56 3.44 -0.62 16.01
N ILE A 57 3.58 0.60 16.54
CA ILE A 57 4.85 1.33 16.71
C ILE A 57 5.37 1.32 18.16
N THR A 58 4.64 0.78 19.13
CA THR A 58 5.02 0.81 20.55
C THR A 58 5.39 -0.59 21.07
N ASP A 59 6.48 -0.71 21.83
CA ASP A 59 6.88 -1.97 22.47
C ASP A 59 6.24 -2.16 23.86
N PRO A 60 5.89 -3.40 24.25
CA PRO A 60 5.95 -4.63 23.44
C PRO A 60 4.75 -4.74 22.48
N ARG A 61 5.00 -5.29 21.28
CA ARG A 61 4.02 -5.40 20.18
C ARG A 61 3.15 -6.67 20.22
N GLU A 62 3.08 -7.34 21.35
CA GLU A 62 2.32 -8.58 21.51
C GLU A 62 0.90 -8.33 22.03
N PRO A 63 -0.15 -8.90 21.39
CA PRO A 63 -0.12 -9.67 20.14
C PRO A 63 0.02 -8.78 18.89
N LEU A 64 0.61 -9.31 17.82
CA LEU A 64 0.62 -8.63 16.51
C LEU A 64 -0.81 -8.46 15.98
N ARG A 65 -1.17 -7.22 15.65
CA ARG A 65 -2.52 -6.83 15.17
C ARG A 65 -2.51 -6.17 13.81
N GLU A 66 -1.33 -5.93 13.27
CA GLU A 66 -1.11 -5.35 11.95
C GLU A 66 -1.66 -6.28 10.87
N THR A 67 -2.30 -5.67 9.88
CA THR A 67 -2.54 -6.32 8.59
C THR A 67 -1.58 -5.78 7.55
N SER A 68 -1.21 -6.62 6.60
CA SER A 68 -0.55 -6.26 5.35
C SER A 68 -1.63 -6.00 4.30
N ASN A 69 -1.54 -4.90 3.57
CA ASN A 69 -2.58 -4.44 2.64
C ASN A 69 -1.99 -4.04 1.30
N VAL A 70 -2.73 -4.32 0.23
CA VAL A 70 -2.47 -3.78 -1.11
C VAL A 70 -3.77 -3.35 -1.77
N SER A 71 -3.81 -2.11 -2.23
CA SER A 71 -4.86 -1.61 -3.12
C SER A 71 -4.30 -1.29 -4.50
N THR A 72 -5.06 -1.61 -5.55
CA THR A 72 -4.89 -1.01 -6.88
C THR A 72 -5.69 0.28 -6.95
N ILE A 73 -5.14 1.28 -7.62
CA ILE A 73 -5.76 2.60 -7.79
C ILE A 73 -5.68 2.98 -9.26
N ASP A 74 -6.82 3.30 -9.86
CA ASP A 74 -6.85 3.85 -11.22
C ASP A 74 -6.21 5.27 -11.21
N PRO A 75 -5.19 5.53 -12.02
CA PRO A 75 -4.47 6.81 -11.99
C PRO A 75 -5.30 8.00 -12.48
N ASP A 76 -6.32 7.76 -13.30
CA ASP A 76 -7.16 8.78 -13.93
C ASP A 76 -8.39 9.09 -13.06
N THR A 77 -9.09 8.05 -12.61
CA THR A 77 -10.35 8.17 -11.85
C THR A 77 -10.13 8.21 -10.34
N LEU A 78 -8.98 7.72 -9.86
CA LEU A 78 -8.68 7.50 -8.43
C LEU A 78 -9.60 6.46 -7.75
N GLU A 79 -10.23 5.59 -8.54
CA GLU A 79 -10.98 4.46 -7.99
C GLU A 79 -10.04 3.49 -7.27
N ILE A 80 -10.42 3.10 -6.04
CA ILE A 80 -9.62 2.21 -5.18
C ILE A 80 -10.26 0.84 -5.15
N ARG A 81 -9.45 -0.19 -5.38
CA ARG A 81 -9.81 -1.59 -5.13
C ARG A 81 -8.80 -2.25 -4.20
N ARG A 82 -9.23 -2.70 -3.02
CA ARG A 82 -8.39 -3.51 -2.13
C ARG A 82 -8.28 -4.91 -2.70
N ILE A 83 -7.07 -5.33 -3.04
CA ILE A 83 -6.80 -6.62 -3.68
C ILE A 83 -6.11 -7.62 -2.74
N PHE A 84 -5.57 -7.14 -1.61
CA PHE A 84 -4.94 -7.96 -0.59
C PHE A 84 -5.14 -7.35 0.79
N GLU A 85 -5.57 -8.18 1.75
CA GLU A 85 -5.54 -7.89 3.18
C GLU A 85 -5.25 -9.19 3.92
N HIS A 86 -4.20 -9.20 4.74
CA HIS A 86 -3.83 -10.38 5.51
C HIS A 86 -3.26 -10.00 6.87
N SER A 87 -3.66 -10.71 7.93
CA SER A 87 -3.09 -10.56 9.27
C SER A 87 -1.59 -10.85 9.30
N ALA A 88 -0.89 -10.42 10.35
CA ALA A 88 0.46 -10.89 10.63
C ALA A 88 0.54 -12.43 10.54
N MET A 89 1.58 -12.94 9.88
CA MET A 89 1.89 -14.36 9.78
C MET A 89 3.36 -14.61 10.07
N ASP A 90 3.72 -15.87 10.35
CA ASP A 90 5.10 -16.24 10.64
C ASP A 90 6.04 -15.85 9.47
N GLY A 91 7.08 -15.09 9.79
CA GLY A 91 8.05 -14.55 8.84
C GLY A 91 7.57 -13.42 7.92
N PHE A 92 6.29 -13.03 7.91
CA PHE A 92 5.79 -11.93 7.09
C PHE A 92 4.74 -11.06 7.80
N VAL A 93 5.11 -9.81 8.08
CA VAL A 93 4.28 -8.85 8.84
C VAL A 93 4.43 -7.46 8.26
N ALA A 94 3.34 -6.70 8.18
CA ALA A 94 3.34 -5.30 7.79
C ALA A 94 4.07 -5.01 6.47
N SER A 95 3.43 -5.39 5.36
CA SER A 95 3.91 -5.07 4.01
C SER A 95 4.14 -3.57 3.82
N THR A 96 5.16 -3.20 3.05
CA THR A 96 5.49 -1.80 2.71
C THR A 96 5.57 -1.54 1.23
N THR A 97 5.73 -2.60 0.41
CA THR A 97 5.77 -2.47 -1.04
C THR A 97 5.04 -3.63 -1.69
N ALA A 98 4.44 -3.34 -2.83
CA ALA A 98 3.87 -4.33 -3.73
C ALA A 98 4.33 -4.00 -5.14
N THR A 99 4.73 -5.01 -5.91
CA THR A 99 5.16 -4.85 -7.31
C THR A 99 4.64 -6.02 -8.12
N GLN A 100 4.11 -5.73 -9.29
CA GLN A 100 3.74 -6.76 -10.24
C GLN A 100 4.97 -7.25 -10.99
N ILE A 101 5.16 -8.57 -11.02
CA ILE A 101 6.19 -9.25 -11.82
C ILE A 101 5.48 -10.35 -12.61
N GLY A 102 5.37 -10.19 -13.93
CA GLY A 102 4.57 -11.09 -14.75
C GLY A 102 3.09 -11.11 -14.30
N ASN A 103 2.60 -12.31 -13.96
CA ASN A 103 1.25 -12.54 -13.44
C ASN A 103 1.21 -12.66 -11.91
N GLU A 104 2.24 -12.20 -11.21
CA GLU A 104 2.37 -12.29 -9.76
C GLU A 104 2.44 -10.91 -9.11
N LEU A 105 1.91 -10.84 -7.90
CA LEU A 105 2.09 -9.74 -6.96
C LEU A 105 3.18 -10.12 -5.95
N TRP A 106 4.24 -9.32 -5.90
CA TRP A 106 5.37 -9.51 -4.97
C TRP A 106 5.33 -8.46 -3.88
N LEU A 107 5.45 -8.90 -2.61
CA LEU A 107 5.30 -8.06 -1.43
C LEU A 107 6.58 -8.05 -0.59
N GLY A 108 7.04 -6.86 -0.25
CA GLY A 108 8.12 -6.65 0.73
C GLY A 108 7.57 -6.25 2.08
N SER A 109 8.33 -6.57 3.13
CA SER A 109 8.03 -6.27 4.53
C SER A 109 9.20 -5.56 5.18
N TYR A 110 8.92 -4.66 6.15
CA TYR A 110 9.96 -4.06 7.00
C TYR A 110 10.16 -4.77 8.34
N ARG A 111 9.35 -5.80 8.64
CA ARG A 111 9.34 -6.49 9.94
C ARG A 111 9.49 -8.01 9.84
N GLY A 112 9.18 -8.59 8.69
CA GLY A 112 9.39 -10.00 8.39
C GLY A 112 10.78 -10.24 7.83
N ASP A 113 11.21 -11.49 7.88
CA ASP A 113 12.45 -12.01 7.29
C ASP A 113 12.20 -12.71 5.94
N ARG A 114 10.95 -12.72 5.46
CA ARG A 114 10.53 -13.34 4.19
C ARG A 114 9.93 -12.33 3.22
N ILE A 115 9.89 -12.73 1.96
CA ILE A 115 9.15 -12.07 0.87
C ILE A 115 7.91 -12.93 0.59
N ALA A 116 6.78 -12.29 0.35
CA ALA A 116 5.56 -12.98 -0.08
C ALA A 116 5.33 -12.74 -1.57
N TYR A 117 4.80 -13.75 -2.26
CA TYR A 117 4.29 -13.61 -3.62
C TYR A 117 2.99 -14.41 -3.75
N LEU A 118 2.12 -13.94 -4.63
CA LEU A 118 0.85 -14.58 -4.95
C LEU A 118 0.46 -14.26 -6.40
N PRO A 119 -0.41 -15.06 -7.03
CA PRO A 119 -0.99 -14.67 -8.32
C PRO A 119 -1.67 -13.30 -8.23
N MET A 120 -1.57 -12.53 -9.31
CA MET A 120 -2.26 -11.24 -9.40
C MET A 120 -3.78 -11.48 -9.35
N PRO A 121 -4.53 -10.82 -8.45
CA PRO A 121 -5.98 -10.96 -8.40
C PRO A 121 -6.66 -10.46 -9.67
N GLU A 122 -7.62 -11.24 -10.19
CA GLU A 122 -8.49 -10.83 -11.31
C GLU A 122 -9.25 -9.53 -11.01
#